data_AF-A0A960TSE1-F1
#
_entry.id   AF-A0A960TSE1-F1
#
_cell.length_a   1.000
_cell.length_b   1.000
_cell.length_c   1.000
_cell.angle_alpha   90.00
_cell.angle_beta   90.00
_cell.angle_gamma   90.00
#
_symmetry.space_group_name_H-M   'P 1'
#
loop_
_entity.id
_entity.type
_entity.pdbx_description
1 polymer ?
#
loop_
_entity_poly.entity_id
_entity_poly.type
_entity_poly.pdbx_seq_one_letter_code
_entity_poly.pdbx_strand_id
1 'polypeptide(L)'
;MKAALFSVTDKTGIGLFAKRLKELFPEMQLIASGGTAKELEKFGLMPTPLETITGFPECFGGRVKTINPKIAGGLLYRRGQDDADAKRLGVPAIDLVVCNLYRFDEGTDFIESMDIGGPTLIRCGIKNYQAVAVVTDPTDYASLLKQLETAGCLSLETRAELAVKAINLTANYEAKLAEELTNRLQKRQTFRPFLDRGEKLRYGENPDQEAWIYRFPEGKGIAHAEVLAGKELSYNNYEDATAAYNAASHLLSVTEAPGVAIVKHGGLCGMATAKDPKLAFRRAWQCDSLSAFGGIIACNAPLDFSFTEELKGKFFEVLIAPDFSCELV
;
A
#
# COMPACT_ATOMS: atom_id res chain seq x y z
N MET A 1 -22.45 -7.25 16.91
CA MET A 1 -21.19 -8.03 16.95
C MET A 1 -20.99 -8.55 18.36
N LYS A 2 -20.43 -9.77 18.51
CA LYS A 2 -20.26 -10.49 19.78
C LYS A 2 -18.82 -10.49 20.28
N ALA A 3 -17.83 -10.68 19.41
CA ALA A 3 -16.42 -10.62 19.81
C ALA A 3 -15.53 -10.05 18.72
N ALA A 4 -14.48 -9.35 19.17
CA ALA A 4 -13.43 -8.79 18.34
C ALA A 4 -12.06 -9.27 18.83
N LEU A 5 -11.27 -9.86 17.93
CA LEU A 5 -9.92 -10.36 18.20
C LEU A 5 -8.89 -9.34 17.70
N PHE A 6 -7.99 -8.91 18.58
CA PHE A 6 -6.94 -7.94 18.29
C PHE A 6 -5.56 -8.60 18.40
N SER A 7 -4.79 -8.54 17.32
CA SER A 7 -3.42 -9.03 17.25
C SER A 7 -2.62 -8.14 16.30
N VAL A 8 -2.16 -7.00 16.81
CA VAL A 8 -1.51 -5.97 15.99
C VAL A 8 -0.09 -5.68 16.44
N THR A 9 0.80 -5.55 15.46
CA THR A 9 2.14 -5.02 15.62
C THR A 9 2.12 -3.50 15.66
N ASP A 10 1.56 -2.87 14.62
CA ASP A 10 1.30 -1.44 14.57
C ASP A 10 0.05 -1.11 15.41
N LYS A 11 0.28 -0.33 16.48
CA LYS A 11 -0.72 0.03 17.49
C LYS A 11 -1.39 1.37 17.17
N THR A 12 -1.09 1.99 16.04
CA THR A 12 -1.65 3.27 15.63
C THR A 12 -3.18 3.22 15.70
N GLY A 13 -3.76 4.14 16.49
CA GLY A 13 -5.21 4.29 16.64
C GLY A 13 -5.97 3.14 17.32
N ILE A 14 -5.32 2.03 17.71
CA ILE A 14 -6.04 0.82 18.11
C ILE A 14 -6.85 0.98 19.40
N GLY A 15 -6.33 1.73 20.37
CA GLY A 15 -7.01 1.98 21.63
C GLY A 15 -8.30 2.78 21.46
N LEU A 16 -8.26 3.84 20.65
CA LEU A 16 -9.45 4.63 20.31
C LEU A 16 -10.45 3.80 19.52
N PHE A 17 -9.99 3.03 18.53
CA PHE A 17 -10.85 2.16 17.75
C PHE A 17 -11.59 1.14 18.62
N ALA A 18 -10.86 0.40 19.47
CA ALA A 18 -11.45 -0.59 20.38
C ALA A 18 -12.40 0.05 21.41
N LYS A 19 -12.07 1.24 21.92
CA LYS A 19 -12.93 1.98 22.84
C LYS A 19 -14.26 2.34 22.19
N ARG A 20 -14.22 2.91 20.98
CA ARG A 20 -15.44 3.23 20.21
C ARG A 20 -16.25 1.98 19.89
N LEU A 21 -15.61 0.87 19.51
CA LEU A 21 -16.33 -0.38 19.32
C LEU A 21 -17.05 -0.86 20.60
N LYS A 22 -16.41 -0.73 21.77
CA LYS A 22 -17.00 -1.11 23.06
C LYS A 22 -18.17 -0.19 23.46
N GLU A 23 -18.10 1.10 23.12
CA GLU A 23 -19.20 2.04 23.31
C GLU A 23 -20.40 1.70 22.42
N LEU A 24 -20.17 1.31 21.17
CA LEU A 24 -21.23 0.89 20.23
C LEU A 24 -21.80 -0.49 20.55
N PHE A 25 -20.97 -1.39 21.08
CA PHE A 25 -21.34 -2.76 21.43
C PHE A 25 -20.88 -3.08 22.87
N PRO A 26 -21.65 -2.65 23.89
CA PRO A 26 -21.28 -2.83 25.31
C PRO A 26 -21.01 -4.28 25.70
N GLU A 27 -21.73 -5.23 25.10
CA GLU A 27 -21.60 -6.68 25.36
C GLU A 27 -20.49 -7.36 24.55
N MET A 28 -19.81 -6.62 23.66
CA MET A 28 -18.78 -7.21 22.82
C MET A 28 -17.57 -7.62 23.65
N GLN A 29 -17.15 -8.88 23.49
CA GLN A 29 -15.92 -9.39 24.07
C GLN A 29 -14.72 -8.91 23.24
N LEU A 30 -13.80 -8.18 23.88
CA LEU A 30 -12.51 -7.85 23.30
C LEU A 30 -11.54 -8.98 23.63
N ILE A 31 -10.85 -9.54 22.63
CA ILE A 31 -9.90 -10.63 22.80
C ILE A 31 -8.52 -10.12 22.38
N ALA A 32 -7.54 -10.15 23.28
CA ALA A 32 -6.17 -9.74 22.98
C ALA A 32 -5.20 -10.34 24.00
N SER A 33 -3.93 -10.51 23.60
CA SER A 33 -2.85 -10.91 24.52
C SER A 33 -1.60 -10.05 24.28
N GLY A 34 -0.62 -10.13 25.19
CA GLY A 34 0.70 -9.51 25.04
C GLY A 34 0.64 -7.99 24.86
N GLY A 35 1.47 -7.46 23.96
CA GLY A 35 1.60 -6.03 23.74
C GLY A 35 0.32 -5.34 23.25
N THR A 36 -0.54 -6.04 22.52
CA THR A 36 -1.84 -5.49 22.09
C THR A 36 -2.78 -5.34 23.28
N ALA A 37 -2.86 -6.34 24.17
CA ALA A 37 -3.69 -6.25 25.39
C ALA A 37 -3.27 -5.07 26.27
N LYS A 38 -1.97 -4.93 26.54
CA LYS A 38 -1.41 -3.80 27.30
C LYS A 38 -1.75 -2.44 26.70
N GLU A 39 -1.83 -2.35 25.38
CA GLU A 39 -2.21 -1.08 24.72
C GLU A 39 -3.69 -0.77 24.94
N LEU A 40 -4.58 -1.77 24.83
CA LEU A 40 -6.01 -1.59 25.09
C LEU A 40 -6.29 -1.21 26.55
N GLU A 41 -5.54 -1.79 27.50
CA GLU A 41 -5.64 -1.50 28.93
C GLU A 41 -5.40 -0.01 29.26
N LYS A 42 -4.49 0.66 28.55
CA LYS A 42 -4.24 2.11 28.70
C LYS A 42 -5.47 2.98 28.41
N PHE A 43 -6.42 2.45 27.64
CA PHE A 43 -7.68 3.11 27.31
C PHE A 43 -8.84 2.68 28.23
N GLY A 44 -8.54 2.00 29.34
CA GLY A 44 -9.53 1.53 30.32
C GLY A 44 -10.31 0.30 29.85
N LEU A 45 -9.82 -0.41 28.85
CA LEU A 45 -10.44 -1.63 28.34
C LEU A 45 -9.88 -2.86 29.05
N MET A 46 -10.71 -3.88 29.23
CA MET A 46 -10.29 -5.16 29.83
C MET A 46 -10.43 -6.28 28.79
N PRO A 47 -9.44 -6.45 27.89
CA PRO A 47 -9.48 -7.54 26.92
C PRO A 47 -9.35 -8.90 27.62
N THR A 48 -10.09 -9.89 27.11
CA THR A 48 -9.96 -11.29 27.51
C THR A 48 -8.67 -11.88 26.90
N PRO A 49 -7.76 -12.44 27.71
CA PRO A 49 -6.59 -13.14 27.20
C PRO A 49 -6.96 -14.36 26.33
N LEU A 50 -6.15 -14.66 25.31
CA LEU A 50 -6.37 -15.85 24.47
C LEU A 50 -6.36 -17.15 25.29
N GLU A 51 -5.53 -17.24 26.33
CA GLU A 51 -5.42 -18.41 27.22
C GLU A 51 -6.74 -18.72 27.94
N THR A 52 -7.50 -17.69 28.31
CA THR A 52 -8.83 -17.84 28.94
C THR A 52 -9.82 -18.52 28.02
N ILE A 53 -9.72 -18.27 26.71
CA ILE A 53 -10.60 -18.87 25.70
C ILE A 53 -10.12 -20.26 25.34
N THR A 54 -8.82 -20.38 25.03
CA THR A 54 -8.22 -21.60 24.52
C THR A 54 -8.10 -22.68 25.59
N GLY A 55 -7.88 -22.30 26.85
CA GLY A 55 -7.49 -23.20 27.93
C GLY A 55 -6.06 -23.73 27.79
N PHE A 56 -5.26 -23.14 26.89
CA PHE A 56 -3.91 -23.56 26.59
C PHE A 56 -2.92 -22.47 27.05
N PRO A 57 -1.94 -22.78 27.91
CA PRO A 57 -1.02 -21.79 28.45
C PRO A 57 -0.05 -21.27 27.38
N GLU A 58 0.51 -20.08 27.61
CA GLU A 58 1.59 -19.57 26.76
C GLU A 58 2.82 -20.49 26.82
N CYS A 59 3.33 -20.89 25.66
CA CYS A 59 4.50 -21.77 25.54
C CYS A 59 5.31 -21.45 24.27
N PHE A 60 6.52 -22.02 24.18
CA PHE A 60 7.44 -21.84 23.05
C PHE A 60 7.69 -20.37 22.68
N GLY A 61 7.80 -19.49 23.68
CA GLY A 61 7.99 -18.05 23.46
C GLY A 61 6.81 -17.36 22.74
N GLY A 62 5.60 -17.92 22.83
CA GLY A 62 4.40 -17.35 22.22
C GLY A 62 4.17 -17.74 20.76
N ARG A 63 5.02 -18.60 20.17
CA ARG A 63 4.94 -19.01 18.74
C ARG A 63 3.62 -19.66 18.33
N VAL A 64 2.92 -20.31 19.25
CA VAL A 64 1.70 -21.08 18.98
C VAL A 64 0.44 -20.50 19.63
N LYS A 65 0.53 -19.32 20.23
CA LYS A 65 -0.52 -18.75 21.10
C LYS A 65 -1.89 -18.59 20.41
N THR A 66 -1.91 -18.33 19.10
CA THR A 66 -3.13 -18.15 18.29
C THR A 66 -3.50 -19.39 17.47
N ILE A 67 -2.64 -20.41 17.42
CA ILE A 67 -2.83 -21.64 16.64
C ILE A 67 -3.68 -22.61 17.47
N ASN A 68 -4.96 -22.28 17.65
CA ASN A 68 -5.87 -23.06 18.46
C ASN A 68 -7.25 -23.22 17.80
N PRO A 69 -7.86 -24.42 17.83
CA PRO A 69 -9.19 -24.66 17.23
C PRO A 69 -10.29 -23.74 17.77
N LYS A 70 -10.23 -23.25 19.01
CA LYS A 70 -11.24 -22.32 19.52
C LYS A 70 -11.14 -20.93 18.89
N ILE A 71 -9.93 -20.50 18.53
CA ILE A 71 -9.70 -19.20 17.87
C ILE A 71 -9.98 -19.33 16.38
N ALA A 72 -9.31 -20.26 15.70
CA ALA A 72 -9.49 -20.50 14.27
C ALA A 72 -10.93 -20.93 13.96
N GLY A 73 -11.51 -21.82 14.79
CA GLY A 73 -12.91 -22.23 14.68
C GLY A 73 -13.86 -21.06 14.86
N GLY A 74 -13.63 -20.18 15.83
CA GLY A 74 -14.48 -19.00 16.06
C GLY A 74 -14.54 -18.04 14.87
N LEU A 75 -13.43 -17.95 14.13
CA LEU A 75 -13.36 -17.22 12.87
C LEU A 75 -13.94 -18.01 11.68
N LEU A 76 -13.81 -19.33 11.65
CA LEU A 76 -14.09 -20.15 10.46
C LEU A 76 -15.48 -20.78 10.38
N TYR A 77 -16.14 -21.04 11.51
CA TYR A 77 -17.38 -21.80 11.47
C TYR A 77 -18.49 -20.99 10.74
N ARG A 78 -19.24 -21.67 9.86
CA ARG A 78 -20.29 -21.03 9.07
C ARG A 78 -21.50 -20.80 9.96
N ARG A 79 -21.83 -19.52 10.20
CA ARG A 79 -22.98 -19.13 11.04
C ARG A 79 -24.25 -19.75 10.48
N GLY A 80 -25.07 -20.37 11.33
CA GLY A 80 -26.31 -21.05 10.95
C GLY A 80 -26.15 -22.46 10.38
N GLN A 81 -24.93 -22.91 10.05
CA GLN A 81 -24.66 -24.27 9.55
C GLN A 81 -23.89 -25.10 10.58
N ASP A 82 -22.82 -24.54 11.14
CA ASP A 82 -21.90 -25.23 12.04
C ASP A 82 -22.16 -24.90 13.53
N ASP A 83 -23.26 -24.19 13.82
CA ASP A 83 -23.56 -23.65 15.17
C ASP A 83 -23.68 -24.75 16.24
N ALA A 84 -24.20 -25.93 15.87
CA ALA A 84 -24.34 -27.06 16.77
C ALA A 84 -22.97 -27.58 17.25
N ASP A 85 -22.01 -27.70 16.32
CA ASP A 85 -20.64 -28.10 16.65
C ASP A 85 -19.91 -27.01 17.43
N ALA A 86 -20.06 -25.74 17.03
CA ALA A 86 -19.47 -24.62 17.74
C ALA A 86 -19.94 -24.59 19.21
N LYS A 87 -21.25 -24.77 19.45
CA LYS A 87 -21.81 -24.84 20.80
C LYS A 87 -21.30 -26.06 21.57
N ARG A 88 -21.30 -27.26 20.95
CA ARG A 88 -20.84 -28.50 21.58
C ARG A 88 -19.37 -28.44 22.00
N LEU A 89 -18.53 -27.77 21.21
CA LEU A 89 -17.08 -27.66 21.45
C LEU A 89 -16.70 -26.38 22.23
N GLY A 90 -17.66 -25.53 22.59
CA GLY A 90 -17.40 -24.27 23.29
C GLY A 90 -16.56 -23.30 22.47
N VAL A 91 -16.78 -23.26 21.15
CA VAL A 91 -16.09 -22.35 20.21
C VAL A 91 -16.89 -21.04 20.13
N PRO A 92 -16.31 -19.90 20.55
CA PRO A 92 -17.02 -18.62 20.52
C PRO A 92 -17.11 -18.04 19.11
N ALA A 93 -18.17 -17.30 18.81
CA ALA A 93 -18.27 -16.49 17.60
C ALA A 93 -17.28 -15.32 17.66
N ILE A 94 -16.40 -15.18 16.67
CA ILE A 94 -15.57 -13.98 16.47
C ILE A 94 -16.05 -13.28 15.20
N ASP A 95 -16.52 -12.04 15.31
CA ASP A 95 -17.13 -11.31 14.20
C ASP A 95 -16.18 -10.29 13.56
N LEU A 96 -15.13 -9.91 14.29
CA LEU A 96 -14.12 -8.96 13.85
C LEU A 96 -12.73 -9.48 14.23
N VAL A 97 -11.80 -9.47 13.29
CA VAL A 97 -10.38 -9.68 13.54
C VAL A 97 -9.60 -8.47 13.07
N VAL A 98 -8.87 -7.85 14.00
CA VAL A 98 -8.01 -6.70 13.76
C VAL A 98 -6.58 -7.18 13.88
N CYS A 99 -5.92 -7.35 12.73
CA CYS A 99 -4.60 -7.96 12.67
C CYS A 99 -3.76 -7.34 11.56
N ASN A 100 -2.61 -6.79 11.93
CA ASN A 100 -1.59 -6.34 10.99
C ASN A 100 -0.28 -7.08 11.26
N LEU A 101 0.55 -7.20 10.22
CA LEU A 101 1.75 -8.03 10.23
C LEU A 101 2.99 -7.19 10.50
N TYR A 102 4.02 -7.83 11.07
CA TYR A 102 5.33 -7.21 11.23
C TYR A 102 5.93 -6.78 9.89
N ARG A 103 6.59 -5.63 9.89
CA ARG A 103 7.53 -5.26 8.83
C ARG A 103 8.89 -5.88 9.21
N PHE A 104 9.56 -6.47 8.22
CA PHE A 104 10.91 -7.01 8.42
C PHE A 104 11.89 -5.84 8.45
N ASP A 105 12.08 -5.26 9.63
CA ASP A 105 13.00 -4.14 9.81
C ASP A 105 14.45 -4.64 9.86
N GLU A 106 15.37 -3.82 9.38
CA GLU A 106 16.81 -4.10 9.43
C GLU A 106 17.27 -4.38 10.87
N GLY A 107 18.08 -5.43 11.06
CA GLY A 107 18.64 -5.80 12.37
C GLY A 107 17.81 -6.75 13.22
N THR A 108 16.62 -7.15 12.77
CA THR A 108 15.84 -8.22 13.42
C THR A 108 16.28 -9.61 12.96
N ASP A 109 16.15 -10.62 13.83
CA ASP A 109 16.30 -12.01 13.40
C ASP A 109 15.10 -12.36 12.52
N PHE A 110 15.37 -12.45 11.22
CA PHE A 110 14.37 -12.70 10.21
C PHE A 110 13.58 -14.00 10.46
N ILE A 111 14.25 -15.09 10.90
CA ILE A 111 13.58 -16.37 11.14
C ILE A 111 12.64 -16.27 12.34
N GLU A 112 13.07 -15.61 13.40
CA GLU A 112 12.22 -15.39 14.59
C GLU A 112 11.07 -14.42 14.31
N SER A 113 11.25 -13.53 13.33
CA SER A 113 10.25 -12.53 12.92
C SER A 113 9.22 -13.08 11.92
N MET A 114 9.35 -14.34 11.49
CA MET A 114 8.35 -15.01 10.66
C MET A 114 7.07 -15.28 11.47
N ASP A 115 6.03 -14.49 11.23
CA ASP A 115 4.74 -14.60 11.88
C ASP A 115 3.92 -15.74 11.25
N ILE A 116 3.55 -16.72 12.07
CA ILE A 116 2.66 -17.82 11.68
C ILE A 116 1.21 -17.51 12.11
N GLY A 117 1.05 -16.83 13.25
CA GLY A 117 -0.22 -16.58 13.87
C GLY A 117 -1.03 -15.53 13.10
N GLY A 118 -0.42 -14.38 12.80
CA GLY A 118 -1.06 -13.28 12.09
C GLY A 118 -1.65 -13.70 10.74
N PRO A 119 -0.85 -14.28 9.82
CA PRO A 119 -1.37 -14.76 8.53
C PRO A 119 -2.47 -15.82 8.70
N THR A 120 -2.37 -16.69 9.71
CA THR A 120 -3.42 -17.69 9.99
C THR A 120 -4.73 -17.01 10.38
N LEU A 121 -4.71 -16.05 11.31
CA LEU A 121 -5.90 -15.32 11.74
C LEU A 121 -6.55 -14.56 10.58
N ILE A 122 -5.74 -13.85 9.80
CA ILE A 122 -6.18 -13.11 8.62
C ILE A 122 -6.85 -14.05 7.61
N ARG A 123 -6.20 -15.16 7.25
CA ARG A 123 -6.74 -16.14 6.30
C ARG A 123 -8.02 -16.81 6.80
N CYS A 124 -8.14 -17.06 8.11
CA CYS A 124 -9.36 -17.58 8.71
C CYS A 124 -10.53 -16.60 8.52
N GLY A 125 -10.31 -15.32 8.83
CA GLY A 125 -11.32 -14.29 8.63
C GLY A 125 -11.70 -14.09 7.16
N ILE A 126 -10.72 -14.09 6.24
CA ILE A 126 -10.95 -13.96 4.80
C ILE A 126 -11.84 -15.10 4.30
N LYS A 127 -11.53 -16.34 4.68
CA LYS A 127 -12.30 -17.52 4.26
C LYS A 127 -13.77 -17.42 4.70
N ASN A 128 -14.05 -16.76 5.82
CA ASN A 128 -15.38 -16.59 6.37
C ASN A 128 -15.87 -15.13 6.33
N TYR A 129 -15.47 -14.36 5.31
CA TYR A 129 -15.79 -12.92 5.21
C TYR A 129 -17.30 -12.63 5.23
N GLN A 130 -18.14 -13.62 4.89
CA GLN A 130 -19.59 -13.48 4.99
C GLN A 130 -20.05 -13.17 6.42
N ALA A 131 -19.34 -13.66 7.44
CA ALA A 131 -19.63 -13.47 8.85
C ALA A 131 -18.56 -12.67 9.62
N VAL A 132 -17.32 -12.63 9.12
CA VAL A 132 -16.17 -12.05 9.82
C VAL A 132 -15.59 -10.87 9.04
N ALA A 133 -15.41 -9.73 9.70
CA ALA A 133 -14.65 -8.61 9.15
C ALA A 133 -13.17 -8.74 9.48
N VAL A 134 -12.29 -8.55 8.49
CA VAL A 134 -10.83 -8.65 8.65
C VAL A 134 -10.19 -7.29 8.42
N VAL A 135 -9.79 -6.63 9.50
CA VAL A 135 -9.22 -5.28 9.44
C VAL A 135 -7.71 -5.37 9.61
N THR A 136 -6.97 -4.93 8.60
CA THR A 136 -5.51 -5.07 8.59
C THR A 136 -4.75 -3.75 8.53
N ASP A 137 -5.46 -2.63 8.43
CA ASP A 137 -4.87 -1.32 8.23
C ASP A 137 -5.57 -0.26 9.11
N PRO A 138 -4.83 0.48 9.95
CA PRO A 138 -5.40 1.53 10.79
C PRO A 138 -6.16 2.63 10.05
N THR A 139 -5.86 2.86 8.77
CA THR A 139 -6.55 3.88 7.97
C THR A 139 -8.03 3.58 7.75
N ASP A 140 -8.44 2.32 7.88
CA ASP A 140 -9.84 1.90 7.71
C ASP A 140 -10.70 2.16 8.97
N TYR A 141 -10.09 2.40 10.14
CA TYR A 141 -10.82 2.44 11.41
C TYR A 141 -11.95 3.48 11.42
N ALA A 142 -11.71 4.68 10.88
CA ALA A 142 -12.68 5.76 10.89
C ALA A 142 -13.93 5.45 10.03
N SER A 143 -13.73 4.91 8.83
CA SER A 143 -14.84 4.58 7.92
C SER A 143 -15.67 3.41 8.46
N LEU A 144 -15.02 2.42 9.05
CA LEU A 144 -15.69 1.27 9.68
C LEU A 144 -16.51 1.69 10.89
N LEU A 145 -15.98 2.54 11.77
CA LEU A 145 -16.73 3.06 12.91
C LEU A 145 -17.96 3.84 12.45
N LYS A 146 -17.83 4.69 11.42
CA LYS A 146 -18.96 5.43 10.86
C LYS A 146 -20.05 4.51 10.32
N GLN A 147 -19.68 3.43 9.63
CA GLN A 147 -20.66 2.45 9.15
C GLN A 147 -21.34 1.71 10.32
N LEU A 148 -20.58 1.32 11.34
CA LEU A 148 -21.11 0.67 12.54
C LEU A 148 -22.05 1.58 13.33
N GLU A 149 -21.74 2.87 13.44
CA GLU A 149 -22.59 3.89 14.09
C GLU A 149 -23.92 4.07 13.37
N THR A 150 -23.91 4.02 12.03
CA THR A 150 -25.10 4.31 11.22
C THR A 150 -25.99 3.08 10.99
N ALA A 151 -25.38 1.92 10.74
CA ALA A 151 -26.10 0.70 10.38
C ALA A 151 -26.11 -0.39 11.46
N GLY A 152 -25.36 -0.22 12.56
CA GLY A 152 -25.22 -1.23 13.62
C GLY A 152 -24.44 -2.49 13.21
N CYS A 153 -24.00 -2.57 11.95
CA CYS A 153 -23.25 -3.69 11.39
C CYS A 153 -22.42 -3.22 10.18
N LEU A 154 -21.41 -4.02 9.82
CA LEU A 154 -20.71 -3.85 8.55
C LEU A 154 -21.52 -4.55 7.45
N SER A 155 -21.55 -3.99 6.24
CA SER A 155 -22.20 -4.64 5.11
C SER A 155 -21.40 -5.85 4.63
N LEU A 156 -22.04 -6.72 3.82
CA LEU A 156 -21.32 -7.80 3.14
C LEU A 156 -20.25 -7.25 2.18
N GLU A 157 -20.57 -6.15 1.49
CA GLU A 157 -19.66 -5.46 0.58
C GLU A 157 -18.41 -4.97 1.31
N THR A 158 -18.56 -4.28 2.43
CA THR A 158 -17.42 -3.83 3.24
C THR A 158 -16.58 -4.99 3.75
N ARG A 159 -17.20 -6.11 4.16
CA ARG A 159 -16.43 -7.31 4.55
C ARG A 159 -15.69 -7.94 3.37
N ALA A 160 -16.27 -7.93 2.17
CA ALA A 160 -15.62 -8.43 0.97
C ALA A 160 -14.42 -7.55 0.57
N GLU A 161 -14.56 -6.22 0.62
CA GLU A 161 -13.47 -5.27 0.38
C GLU A 161 -12.31 -5.48 1.37
N LEU A 162 -12.64 -5.59 2.66
CA LEU A 162 -11.68 -5.90 3.71
C LEU A 162 -10.97 -7.24 3.48
N ALA A 163 -11.70 -8.28 3.05
CA ALA A 163 -11.10 -9.58 2.74
C ALA A 163 -10.14 -9.52 1.55
N VAL A 164 -10.46 -8.75 0.50
CA VAL A 164 -9.57 -8.51 -0.64
C VAL A 164 -8.32 -7.74 -0.22
N LYS A 165 -8.48 -6.69 0.60
CA LYS A 165 -7.35 -5.94 1.17
C LYS A 165 -6.43 -6.86 1.99
N ALA A 166 -7.03 -7.69 2.84
CA ALA A 166 -6.30 -8.58 3.74
C ALA A 166 -5.56 -9.72 3.01
N ILE A 167 -6.14 -10.32 1.95
CA ILE A 167 -5.44 -11.37 1.19
C ILE A 167 -4.22 -10.79 0.46
N ASN A 168 -4.35 -9.58 -0.10
CA ASN A 168 -3.24 -8.88 -0.73
C ASN A 168 -2.13 -8.62 0.30
N LEU A 169 -2.44 -8.10 1.50
CA LEU A 169 -1.44 -7.96 2.57
C LEU A 169 -0.66 -9.25 2.82
N THR A 170 -1.34 -10.39 2.96
CA THR A 170 -0.67 -11.68 3.20
C THR A 170 0.14 -12.17 1.99
N ALA A 171 -0.33 -11.94 0.76
CA ALA A 171 0.43 -12.29 -0.44
C ALA A 171 1.78 -11.54 -0.48
N ASN A 172 1.78 -10.28 -0.04
CA ASN A 172 2.98 -9.43 -0.03
C ASN A 172 3.95 -9.87 1.05
N TYR A 173 3.40 -10.22 2.20
CA TYR A 173 4.16 -10.75 3.30
C TYR A 173 4.91 -12.02 2.88
N GLU A 174 4.22 -12.96 2.23
CA GLU A 174 4.81 -14.19 1.71
C GLU A 174 5.80 -13.94 0.57
N ALA A 175 5.54 -12.95 -0.31
CA ALA A 175 6.46 -12.56 -1.37
C ALA A 175 7.81 -12.06 -0.79
N LYS A 176 7.75 -11.18 0.21
CA LYS A 176 8.94 -10.68 0.93
C LYS A 176 9.69 -11.81 1.63
N LEU A 177 8.95 -12.71 2.30
CA LEU A 177 9.53 -13.89 2.95
C LEU A 177 10.27 -14.78 1.95
N ALA A 178 9.65 -15.07 0.82
CA ALA A 178 10.21 -15.93 -0.21
C ALA A 178 11.47 -15.32 -0.83
N GLU A 179 11.48 -14.01 -1.06
CA GLU A 179 12.65 -13.28 -1.56
C GLU A 179 13.82 -13.36 -0.57
N GLU A 180 13.57 -13.02 0.70
CA GLU A 180 14.60 -12.98 1.73
C GLU A 180 15.14 -14.38 2.06
N LEU A 181 14.27 -15.40 2.16
CA LEU A 181 14.70 -16.79 2.36
C LEU A 181 15.55 -17.29 1.19
N THR A 182 15.17 -16.96 -0.06
CA THR A 182 15.94 -17.37 -1.23
C THR A 182 17.32 -16.72 -1.24
N ASN A 183 17.39 -15.43 -0.91
CA ASN A 183 18.66 -14.71 -0.80
C ASN A 183 19.54 -15.31 0.31
N ARG A 184 19.01 -15.50 1.53
CA ARG A 184 19.78 -16.02 2.66
C ARG A 184 20.26 -17.45 2.48
N LEU A 185 19.36 -18.35 2.07
CA LEU A 185 19.62 -19.79 2.08
C LEU A 185 20.25 -20.29 0.78
N GLN A 186 19.94 -19.64 -0.35
CA GLN A 186 20.44 -20.06 -1.67
C GLN A 186 21.42 -19.06 -2.28
N LYS A 187 21.64 -17.88 -1.67
CA LYS A 187 22.47 -16.79 -2.22
C LYS A 187 22.06 -16.42 -3.64
N ARG A 188 20.76 -16.53 -3.93
CA ARG A 188 20.18 -16.22 -5.22
C ARG A 188 19.27 -15.01 -5.07
N GLN A 189 19.48 -14.02 -5.93
CA GLN A 189 18.55 -12.91 -6.03
C GLN A 189 17.27 -13.39 -6.73
N THR A 190 16.14 -13.19 -6.07
CA THR A 190 14.81 -13.30 -6.66
C THR A 190 14.09 -12.00 -6.45
N PHE A 191 13.18 -11.65 -7.35
CA PHE A 191 12.36 -10.47 -7.22
C PHE A 191 10.90 -10.87 -7.30
N ARG A 192 10.11 -10.47 -6.31
CA ARG A 192 8.66 -10.68 -6.32
C ARG A 192 7.96 -9.32 -6.23
N PRO A 193 7.59 -8.70 -7.36
CA PRO A 193 6.95 -7.39 -7.32
C PRO A 193 5.62 -7.48 -6.59
N PHE A 194 5.39 -6.53 -5.70
CA PHE A 194 4.09 -6.31 -5.11
C PHE A 194 3.48 -5.03 -5.68
N LEU A 195 2.33 -5.19 -6.34
CA LEU A 195 1.54 -4.12 -6.93
C LEU A 195 0.06 -4.42 -6.61
N ASP A 196 -0.57 -3.68 -5.68
CA ASP A 196 -1.97 -3.92 -5.28
C ASP A 196 -2.98 -3.12 -6.11
N ARG A 197 -2.90 -1.79 -6.03
CA ARG A 197 -3.93 -0.88 -6.51
C ARG A 197 -3.38 -0.12 -7.70
N GLY A 198 -3.72 -0.63 -8.88
CA GLY A 198 -3.56 0.13 -10.11
C GLY A 198 -4.51 1.33 -10.10
N GLU A 199 -4.00 2.50 -10.43
CA GLU A 199 -4.84 3.65 -10.75
C GLU A 199 -5.24 3.60 -12.22
N LYS A 200 -6.54 3.62 -12.48
CA LYS A 200 -7.06 3.53 -13.85
C LYS A 200 -6.64 4.78 -14.61
N LEU A 201 -6.00 4.59 -15.76
CA LEU A 201 -5.68 5.65 -16.70
C LEU A 201 -6.87 5.89 -17.64
N ARG A 202 -6.87 7.04 -18.32
CA ARG A 202 -7.94 7.42 -19.26
C ARG A 202 -8.18 6.35 -20.33
N TYR A 203 -7.10 5.77 -20.84
CA TYR A 203 -7.04 4.66 -21.78
C TYR A 203 -5.57 4.19 -21.87
N GLY A 204 -5.32 3.08 -22.57
CA GLY A 204 -4.00 2.55 -22.87
C GLY A 204 -3.28 3.33 -23.96
N GLU A 205 -2.53 2.64 -24.81
CA GLU A 205 -1.85 3.29 -25.93
C GLU A 205 -2.85 3.90 -26.92
N ASN A 206 -4.01 3.26 -27.08
CA ASN A 206 -5.14 3.71 -27.91
C ASN A 206 -6.46 3.82 -27.10
N PRO A 207 -7.43 4.64 -27.54
CA PRO A 207 -8.66 4.93 -26.79
C PRO A 207 -9.56 3.72 -26.45
N ASP A 208 -9.46 2.64 -27.21
CA ASP A 208 -10.22 1.40 -27.04
C ASP A 208 -9.58 0.43 -26.03
N GLN A 209 -8.39 0.74 -25.53
CA GLN A 209 -7.65 -0.08 -24.57
C GLN A 209 -7.82 0.48 -23.16
N GLU A 210 -8.03 -0.39 -22.17
CA GLU A 210 -7.95 -0.01 -20.77
C GLU A 210 -6.51 -0.10 -20.26
N ALA A 211 -6.11 0.79 -19.36
CA ALA A 211 -4.80 0.76 -18.73
C ALA A 211 -4.84 1.23 -17.28
N TRP A 212 -3.85 0.78 -16.52
CA TRP A 212 -3.63 1.15 -15.13
C TRP A 212 -2.16 1.42 -14.89
N ILE A 213 -1.87 2.41 -14.05
CA ILE A 213 -0.53 2.61 -13.51
C ILE A 213 -0.42 1.96 -12.14
N TYR A 214 0.65 1.21 -11.93
CA TYR A 214 0.99 0.60 -10.66
C TYR A 214 2.23 1.25 -10.09
N ARG A 215 2.30 1.31 -8.76
CA ARG A 215 3.43 1.86 -8.01
C ARG A 215 3.91 0.81 -7.02
N PHE A 216 5.23 0.76 -6.83
CA PHE A 216 5.77 0.06 -5.68
C PHE A 216 5.43 0.87 -4.41
N PRO A 217 5.24 0.24 -3.24
CA PRO A 217 4.99 0.97 -2.00
C PRO A 217 6.10 1.99 -1.67
N GLU A 218 7.33 1.66 -2.04
CA GLU A 218 8.50 2.52 -1.96
C GLU A 218 9.11 2.61 -3.35
N GLY A 219 9.43 3.82 -3.81
CA GLY A 219 9.95 4.02 -5.16
C GLY A 219 10.25 5.48 -5.46
N LYS A 220 11.02 5.67 -6.53
CA LYS A 220 11.32 6.97 -7.15
C LYS A 220 11.04 6.87 -8.65
N GLY A 221 10.87 8.02 -9.30
CA GLY A 221 10.64 8.11 -10.74
C GLY A 221 9.22 8.56 -11.08
N ILE A 222 8.87 8.53 -12.37
CA ILE A 222 7.66 9.16 -12.90
C ILE A 222 6.37 8.59 -12.32
N ALA A 223 6.33 7.28 -12.02
CA ALA A 223 5.18 6.69 -11.36
C ALA A 223 4.89 7.35 -10.00
N HIS A 224 5.91 7.86 -9.30
CA HIS A 224 5.80 8.55 -8.01
C HIS A 224 5.86 10.08 -8.11
N ALA A 225 5.86 10.65 -9.32
CA ALA A 225 5.94 12.09 -9.51
C ALA A 225 4.63 12.78 -9.06
N GLU A 226 4.78 13.98 -8.49
CA GLU A 226 3.65 14.85 -8.17
C GLU A 226 3.20 15.61 -9.42
N VAL A 227 1.89 15.60 -9.69
CA VAL A 227 1.30 16.39 -10.78
C VAL A 227 0.86 17.73 -10.20
N LEU A 228 1.63 18.79 -10.48
CA LEU A 228 1.40 20.13 -9.92
C LEU A 228 0.29 20.89 -10.66
N ALA A 229 0.14 20.66 -11.97
CA ALA A 229 -0.85 21.33 -12.80
C ALA A 229 -1.20 20.50 -14.05
N GLY A 230 -2.28 20.89 -14.74
CA GLY A 230 -2.69 20.28 -16.00
C GLY A 230 -3.67 19.12 -15.87
N LYS A 231 -3.76 18.31 -16.92
CA LYS A 231 -4.66 17.15 -16.99
C LYS A 231 -3.94 15.90 -16.48
N GLU A 232 -4.70 14.88 -16.11
CA GLU A 232 -4.16 13.56 -15.78
C GLU A 232 -3.34 12.98 -16.94
N LEU A 233 -2.21 12.37 -16.61
CA LEU A 233 -1.32 11.74 -17.58
C LEU A 233 -2.01 10.53 -18.25
N SER A 234 -1.84 10.42 -19.57
CA SER A 234 -2.22 9.21 -20.32
C SER A 234 -1.16 8.12 -20.21
N TYR A 235 -1.47 6.90 -20.68
CA TYR A 235 -0.49 5.81 -20.78
C TYR A 235 0.76 6.23 -21.56
N ASN A 236 0.58 6.82 -22.75
CA ASN A 236 1.69 7.29 -23.58
C ASN A 236 2.47 8.42 -22.89
N ASN A 237 1.80 9.25 -22.08
CA ASN A 237 2.52 10.26 -21.31
C ASN A 237 3.45 9.63 -20.27
N TYR A 238 3.03 8.56 -19.59
CA TYR A 238 3.88 7.88 -18.61
C TYR A 238 5.10 7.22 -19.27
N GLU A 239 4.94 6.59 -20.43
CA GLU A 239 6.04 6.00 -21.21
C GLU A 239 7.05 7.07 -21.65
N ASP A 240 6.58 8.10 -22.34
CA ASP A 240 7.44 9.18 -22.86
C ASP A 240 8.09 10.00 -21.72
N ALA A 241 7.37 10.23 -20.62
CA ALA A 241 7.90 10.90 -19.44
C ALA A 241 9.02 10.09 -18.79
N THR A 242 8.85 8.77 -18.69
CA THR A 242 9.88 7.88 -18.15
C THR A 242 11.13 7.90 -19.02
N ALA A 243 10.97 7.84 -20.34
CA ALA A 243 12.09 7.94 -21.28
C ALA A 243 12.81 9.30 -21.19
N ALA A 244 12.06 10.42 -21.18
CA ALA A 244 12.62 11.75 -21.07
C ALA A 244 13.36 11.95 -19.73
N TYR A 245 12.74 11.52 -18.62
CA TYR A 245 13.34 11.57 -17.29
C TYR A 245 14.65 10.78 -17.21
N ASN A 246 14.67 9.55 -17.72
CA ASN A 246 15.87 8.73 -17.74
C ASN A 246 16.98 9.36 -18.59
N ALA A 247 16.65 9.93 -19.76
CA ALA A 247 17.61 10.62 -20.62
C ALA A 247 18.19 11.87 -19.93
N ALA A 248 17.36 12.72 -19.32
CA ALA A 248 17.83 13.90 -18.60
C ALA A 248 18.67 13.52 -17.36
N SER A 249 18.28 12.45 -16.65
CA SER A 249 19.04 11.92 -15.51
C SER A 249 20.39 11.34 -15.95
N HIS A 250 20.44 10.68 -17.11
CA HIS A 250 21.69 10.22 -17.68
C HIS A 250 22.63 11.39 -17.99
N LEU A 251 22.13 12.48 -18.61
CA LEU A 251 22.93 13.69 -18.84
C LEU A 251 23.55 14.24 -17.56
N LEU A 252 22.78 14.25 -16.45
CA LEU A 252 23.30 14.68 -15.15
C LEU A 252 24.46 13.78 -14.70
N SER A 253 24.29 12.45 -14.83
CA SER A 253 25.27 11.47 -14.38
C SER A 253 26.60 11.52 -15.13
N VAL A 254 26.62 11.99 -16.38
CA VAL A 254 27.83 12.03 -17.21
C VAL A 254 28.46 13.41 -17.35
N THR A 255 27.72 14.49 -17.08
CA THR A 255 28.22 15.86 -17.28
C THR A 255 28.20 16.74 -16.03
N GLU A 256 27.47 16.34 -14.98
CA GLU A 256 27.22 17.15 -13.79
C GLU A 256 26.63 18.55 -14.08
N ALA A 257 26.07 18.75 -15.28
CA ALA A 257 25.54 20.02 -15.75
C ALA A 257 24.02 19.95 -16.01
N PRO A 258 23.33 21.12 -16.00
CA PRO A 258 21.95 21.22 -16.46
C PRO A 258 21.77 20.60 -17.84
N GLY A 259 20.80 19.70 -17.93
CA GLY A 259 20.48 18.91 -19.11
C GLY A 259 18.98 18.87 -19.36
N VAL A 260 18.62 18.89 -20.64
CA VAL A 260 17.25 18.75 -21.11
C VAL A 260 17.17 17.63 -22.13
N ALA A 261 16.15 16.79 -22.02
CA ALA A 261 15.78 15.78 -23.00
C ALA A 261 14.33 16.01 -23.45
N ILE A 262 14.07 15.82 -24.74
CA ILE A 262 12.75 15.94 -25.35
C ILE A 262 12.43 14.63 -26.06
N VAL A 263 11.35 13.98 -25.66
CA VAL A 263 10.89 12.69 -26.21
C VAL A 263 9.49 12.83 -26.79
N LYS A 264 9.20 12.10 -27.87
CA LYS A 264 7.86 11.97 -28.43
C LYS A 264 7.68 10.59 -29.05
N HIS A 265 6.64 9.87 -28.65
CA HIS A 265 6.31 8.52 -29.13
C HIS A 265 7.50 7.55 -29.03
N GLY A 266 8.19 7.56 -27.88
CA GLY A 266 9.38 6.77 -27.59
C GLY A 266 10.67 7.25 -28.26
N GLY A 267 10.59 8.20 -29.20
CA GLY A 267 11.74 8.75 -29.92
C GLY A 267 12.35 9.96 -29.23
N LEU A 268 13.67 10.00 -29.12
CA LEU A 268 14.39 11.17 -28.63
C LEU A 268 14.49 12.25 -29.73
N CYS A 269 13.71 13.32 -29.60
CA CYS A 269 13.72 14.45 -30.54
C CYS A 269 14.99 15.31 -30.38
N GLY A 270 15.49 15.41 -29.14
CA GLY A 270 16.71 16.14 -28.86
C GLY A 270 17.11 16.05 -27.39
N MET A 271 18.42 16.09 -27.13
CA MET A 271 18.96 16.20 -25.78
C MET A 271 20.21 17.07 -25.78
N ALA A 272 20.39 17.88 -24.74
CA ALA A 272 21.57 18.74 -24.63
C ALA A 272 21.86 19.11 -23.18
N THR A 273 23.13 19.39 -22.91
CA THR A 273 23.58 20.03 -21.68
C THR A 273 24.07 21.44 -21.94
N ALA A 274 24.01 22.28 -20.91
CA ALA A 274 24.52 23.63 -20.94
C ALA A 274 24.83 24.14 -19.53
N LYS A 275 25.32 25.38 -19.45
CA LYS A 275 25.57 26.07 -18.17
C LYS A 275 24.29 26.41 -17.38
N ASP A 276 23.13 26.44 -18.05
CA ASP A 276 21.84 26.78 -17.46
C ASP A 276 20.69 26.05 -18.19
N PRO A 277 19.55 25.81 -17.51
CA PRO A 277 18.42 25.07 -18.10
C PRO A 277 17.88 25.66 -19.39
N LYS A 278 17.84 26.99 -19.51
CA LYS A 278 17.29 27.67 -20.70
C LYS A 278 18.15 27.41 -21.93
N LEU A 279 19.47 27.53 -21.80
CA LEU A 279 20.39 27.20 -22.89
C LEU A 279 20.36 25.71 -23.25
N ALA A 280 20.24 24.83 -22.26
CA ALA A 280 20.10 23.39 -22.50
C ALA A 280 18.82 23.08 -23.29
N PHE A 281 17.70 23.68 -22.89
CA PHE A 281 16.42 23.56 -23.60
C PHE A 281 16.51 24.05 -25.04
N ARG A 282 17.06 25.26 -25.28
CA ARG A 282 17.19 25.81 -26.65
C ARG A 282 17.99 24.87 -27.55
N ARG A 283 19.09 24.31 -27.05
CA ARG A 283 19.93 23.36 -27.81
C ARG A 283 19.20 22.05 -28.10
N ALA A 284 18.52 21.48 -27.09
CA ALA A 284 17.74 20.27 -27.28
C ALA A 284 16.59 20.48 -28.29
N TRP A 285 15.88 21.60 -28.20
CA TRP A 285 14.79 21.97 -29.10
C TRP A 285 15.27 22.20 -30.55
N GLN A 286 16.46 22.75 -30.74
CA GLN A 286 17.05 22.99 -32.06
C GLN A 286 17.50 21.72 -32.78
N CYS A 287 17.60 20.57 -32.08
CA CYS A 287 17.97 19.29 -32.71
C CYS A 287 16.94 18.87 -33.76
N ASP A 288 15.66 18.84 -33.36
CA ASP A 288 14.52 18.60 -34.24
C ASP A 288 13.27 19.26 -33.65
N SER A 289 13.07 20.53 -33.98
CA SER A 289 11.96 21.33 -33.45
C SER A 289 10.60 20.90 -33.98
N LEU A 290 10.56 20.25 -35.16
CA LEU A 290 9.33 19.74 -35.76
C LEU A 290 8.84 18.52 -34.97
N SER A 291 9.74 17.59 -34.67
CA SER A 291 9.41 16.41 -33.85
C SER A 291 9.21 16.77 -32.38
N ALA A 292 9.90 17.78 -31.84
CA ALA A 292 9.75 18.24 -30.46
C ALA A 292 8.37 18.85 -30.15
N PHE A 293 7.65 19.35 -31.17
CA PHE A 293 6.34 19.95 -30.99
C PHE A 293 5.31 18.90 -30.51
N GLY A 294 4.72 19.11 -29.33
CA GLY A 294 3.86 18.14 -28.65
C GLY A 294 4.62 16.99 -27.97
N GLY A 295 5.93 17.13 -27.80
CA GLY A 295 6.74 16.18 -27.04
C GLY A 295 6.63 16.38 -25.52
N ILE A 296 7.32 15.51 -24.80
CA ILE A 296 7.55 15.58 -23.36
C ILE A 296 8.96 16.08 -23.10
N ILE A 297 9.06 17.09 -22.24
CA ILE A 297 10.29 17.76 -21.88
C ILE A 297 10.68 17.34 -20.47
N ALA A 298 11.90 16.86 -20.28
CA ALA A 298 12.47 16.63 -18.96
C ALA A 298 13.74 17.45 -18.77
N CYS A 299 13.82 18.20 -17.67
CA CYS A 299 15.03 18.88 -17.21
C CYS A 299 15.54 18.21 -15.94
N ASN A 300 16.86 18.08 -15.79
CA ASN A 300 17.48 17.51 -14.60
C ASN A 300 17.81 18.56 -13.51
N ALA A 301 17.34 19.80 -13.67
CA ALA A 301 17.58 20.92 -12.78
C ALA A 301 16.26 21.66 -12.47
N PRO A 302 16.15 22.32 -11.30
CA PRO A 302 14.98 23.13 -10.96
C PRO A 302 14.69 24.21 -12.00
N LEU A 303 13.41 24.49 -12.23
CA LEU A 303 12.95 25.49 -13.18
C LEU A 303 12.29 26.67 -12.45
N ASP A 304 12.61 27.89 -12.89
CA ASP A 304 12.03 29.12 -12.37
C ASP A 304 11.10 29.79 -13.40
N PHE A 305 10.37 30.82 -12.96
CA PHE A 305 9.48 31.59 -13.83
C PHE A 305 10.15 32.09 -15.12
N SER A 306 11.46 32.34 -15.13
CA SER A 306 12.16 32.82 -16.31
C SER A 306 12.24 31.77 -17.43
N PHE A 307 12.01 30.49 -17.11
CA PHE A 307 11.93 29.41 -18.08
C PHE A 307 10.67 29.50 -18.96
N THR A 308 9.62 30.21 -18.53
CA THR A 308 8.40 30.41 -19.34
C THR A 308 8.67 31.07 -20.69
N GLU A 309 9.67 31.94 -20.77
CA GLU A 309 10.10 32.58 -22.03
C GLU A 309 10.52 31.55 -23.08
N GLU A 310 11.14 30.45 -22.65
CA GLU A 310 11.52 29.36 -23.54
C GLU A 310 10.32 28.56 -24.04
N LEU A 311 9.23 28.52 -23.28
CA LEU A 311 8.03 27.75 -23.60
C LEU A 311 7.05 28.51 -24.49
N LYS A 312 7.15 29.85 -24.56
CA LYS A 312 6.26 30.68 -25.39
C LYS A 312 6.22 30.20 -26.85
N GLY A 313 4.99 30.03 -27.35
CA GLY A 313 4.71 29.61 -28.72
C GLY A 313 5.03 28.13 -29.02
N LYS A 314 5.38 27.34 -28.00
CA LYS A 314 5.65 25.90 -28.14
C LYS A 314 4.53 25.10 -27.50
N PHE A 315 4.13 24.02 -28.16
CA PHE A 315 3.23 23.03 -27.59
C PHE A 315 4.07 21.86 -27.06
N PHE A 316 3.74 21.40 -25.86
CA PHE A 316 4.31 20.22 -25.22
C PHE A 316 3.21 19.57 -24.36
N GLU A 317 3.30 18.26 -24.16
CA GLU A 317 2.31 17.50 -23.39
C GLU A 317 2.65 17.49 -21.89
N VAL A 318 3.94 17.32 -21.56
CA VAL A 318 4.43 17.22 -20.17
C VAL A 318 5.76 17.96 -20.03
N LEU A 319 5.92 18.68 -18.93
CA LEU A 319 7.19 19.26 -18.49
C LEU A 319 7.57 18.67 -17.13
N ILE A 320 8.78 18.13 -17.03
CA ILE A 320 9.28 17.40 -15.85
C ILE A 320 10.54 18.09 -15.37
N ALA A 321 10.62 18.35 -14.08
CA ALA A 321 11.82 18.84 -13.40
C ALA A 321 11.86 18.33 -11.95
N PRO A 322 13.02 18.37 -11.27
CA PRO A 322 13.10 18.04 -9.84
C PRO A 322 12.29 18.98 -8.96
N ASP A 323 12.12 20.24 -9.38
CA ASP A 323 11.38 21.27 -8.66
C ASP A 323 10.97 22.42 -9.60
N PHE A 324 9.93 23.16 -9.22
CA PHE A 324 9.40 24.32 -9.93
C PHE A 324 9.19 25.48 -8.94
N SER A 325 9.55 26.71 -9.33
CA SER A 325 9.20 27.87 -8.52
C SER A 325 7.67 28.07 -8.46
N CYS A 326 7.16 28.61 -7.36
CA CYS A 326 5.72 28.82 -7.16
C CYS A 326 5.08 29.68 -8.26
N GLU A 327 5.83 30.60 -8.84
CA GLU A 327 5.34 31.47 -9.92
C GLU A 327 5.28 30.76 -11.28
N LEU A 328 6.02 29.66 -11.45
CA LEU A 328 6.06 28.88 -12.69
C LEU A 328 4.91 27.87 -12.79
N VAL A 329 4.50 27.28 -11.66
CA VAL A 329 3.38 26.31 -11.55
C VAL A 329 2.04 27.01 -11.85
#